data_AF-A0A1G9UP34-F1
#
_entry.id   AF-A0A1G9UP34-F1
#
_cell.length_a   1.000
_cell.length_b   1.000
_cell.length_c   1.000
_cell.angle_alpha   90.00
_cell.angle_beta   90.00
_cell.angle_gamma   90.00
#
_symmetry.space_group_name_H-M   'P 1'
#
loop_
_entity.id
_entity.type
_entity.pdbx_description
1 polymer ?
#
loop_
_entity_poly.entity_id
_entity_poly.type
_entity_poly.pdbx_seq_one_letter_code
_entity_poly.pdbx_strand_id
1 'polypeptide(L)'
;MMRRRDFIRASAAVGTAAALAGCSSLLDGADARGSPGSPSSHDPPKPTPDDDRTRPVPGEPAVVRGITFDTVLDAVDDLGMDPTGGTAIDEALDAAHGDGVLIVFPPGDYLATDEHLYDTPTRRFGLLGLGESHRDVQFVFPEGNAGAPNPNNFRFLSFLAGSDVVIENLTFQMTDDMVTGVETVFTLEDGFWMVDVEFAGFMPKEEFAPANNVIAHITDVDGVGVIRRFTSTGGGVVDRYPQRGTPIGVFRGHRGELRIEDAHIEESGSHSIYASRPQGCVRVEGGLFRNNDNTNLRISGGGHPTKRSWIKGARIEVDVDNATKLPPGEHYQGIRGIWVEAGGSHSPGYSGLLIEDVDAVVRSNGQANELPLLLIDTTHGSVTVRNCRFRSFVENVEPIDARAPDPSIVTGPKEVIIEDTEIVTTATRVLDEGAALSITNRPGSRVSGTTIRLHDGWVDGISVEGCDQFAAHDSEITSTARGRSSVAGSVGGNAFGWNKGVVIRNSLDCDLRRLVIGVPGAPTEFEESQVRTEQISLSRRVDL
;
A
#
# COMPACT_ATOMS: atom_id res chain seq x y z
N MET A 1 -3.41 13.33 -39.11
CA MET A 1 -4.10 14.05 -38.03
C MET A 1 -5.14 13.13 -37.42
N MET A 2 -4.78 12.41 -36.35
CA MET A 2 -5.75 11.71 -35.50
C MET A 2 -6.54 12.76 -34.71
N ARG A 3 -7.85 12.54 -34.51
CA ARG A 3 -8.69 13.48 -33.77
C ARG A 3 -8.37 13.36 -32.27
N ARG A 4 -8.31 14.51 -31.57
CA ARG A 4 -8.13 14.68 -30.11
C ARG A 4 -8.96 13.70 -29.26
N ARG A 5 -10.13 13.25 -29.76
CA ARG A 5 -11.01 12.25 -29.11
C ARG A 5 -10.56 10.79 -29.22
N ASP A 6 -9.79 10.43 -30.24
CA ASP A 6 -9.31 9.04 -30.46
C ASP A 6 -8.05 8.74 -29.63
N PHE A 7 -7.23 9.76 -29.33
CA PHE A 7 -6.08 9.65 -28.42
C PHE A 7 -6.53 9.46 -26.96
N ILE A 8 -7.55 10.21 -26.51
CA ILE A 8 -8.14 10.03 -25.17
C ILE A 8 -8.68 8.61 -24.98
N ARG A 9 -9.24 7.97 -26.02
CA ARG A 9 -9.66 6.56 -25.96
C ARG A 9 -8.48 5.58 -25.89
N ALA A 10 -7.35 5.87 -26.52
CA ALA A 10 -6.15 5.03 -26.46
C ALA A 10 -5.45 5.12 -25.09
N SER A 11 -5.42 6.31 -24.48
CA SER A 11 -4.93 6.50 -23.11
C SER A 11 -5.92 5.96 -22.07
N ALA A 12 -7.23 6.08 -22.33
CA ALA A 12 -8.27 5.44 -21.52
C ALA A 12 -8.24 3.92 -21.61
N ALA A 13 -7.82 3.31 -22.73
CA ALA A 13 -7.69 1.85 -22.86
C ALA A 13 -6.58 1.26 -21.97
N VAL A 14 -5.64 2.08 -21.47
CA VAL A 14 -4.65 1.66 -20.46
C VAL A 14 -5.24 1.70 -19.04
N GLY A 15 -6.27 2.52 -18.79
CA GLY A 15 -6.94 2.67 -17.49
C GLY A 15 -8.29 1.95 -17.33
N THR A 16 -8.96 1.52 -18.41
CA THR A 16 -10.33 0.96 -18.38
C THR A 16 -10.43 -0.54 -18.69
N ALA A 17 -9.32 -1.29 -18.61
CA ALA A 17 -9.40 -2.74 -18.64
C ALA A 17 -9.95 -3.25 -17.29
N ALA A 18 -11.26 -3.50 -17.27
CA ALA A 18 -12.01 -4.16 -16.19
C ALA A 18 -11.17 -5.20 -15.43
N ALA A 19 -10.84 -4.88 -14.18
CA ALA A 19 -10.15 -5.78 -13.26
C ALA A 19 -11.13 -6.85 -12.75
N LEU A 20 -11.27 -7.95 -13.51
CA LEU A 20 -11.93 -9.17 -13.05
C LEU A 20 -10.89 -10.19 -12.58
N ALA A 21 -10.77 -10.38 -11.25
CA ALA A 21 -10.31 -11.58 -10.53
C ALA A 21 -10.29 -11.26 -9.02
N GLY A 22 -10.71 -12.07 -8.07
CA GLY A 22 -11.44 -13.34 -8.06
C GLY A 22 -11.90 -13.54 -6.60
N CYS A 23 -13.20 -13.81 -6.40
CA CYS A 23 -13.76 -14.11 -5.08
C CYS A 23 -14.26 -15.55 -5.06
N SER A 24 -13.78 -16.34 -4.10
CA SER A 24 -14.41 -17.58 -3.67
C SER A 24 -15.41 -17.23 -2.56
N SER A 25 -16.68 -17.51 -2.80
CA SER A 25 -17.84 -17.29 -1.92
C SER A 25 -17.91 -18.31 -0.77
N LEU A 26 -18.42 -17.94 0.42
CA LEU A 26 -19.27 -18.76 1.31
C LEU A 26 -20.02 -17.87 2.34
N LEU A 27 -21.18 -18.35 2.82
CA LEU A 27 -22.39 -17.60 3.24
C LEU A 27 -22.69 -17.57 4.76
N ASP A 28 -23.38 -16.49 5.18
CA ASP A 28 -24.46 -16.26 6.17
C ASP A 28 -24.56 -16.97 7.55
N GLY A 29 -24.75 -16.17 8.62
CA GLY A 29 -25.36 -16.62 9.91
C GLY A 29 -25.30 -15.66 11.13
N ALA A 30 -26.28 -14.77 11.25
CA ALA A 30 -26.81 -13.90 12.33
C ALA A 30 -26.36 -13.93 13.85
N ASP A 31 -26.47 -12.71 14.43
CA ASP A 31 -26.96 -12.29 15.77
C ASP A 31 -26.07 -12.18 17.05
N ALA A 32 -25.61 -10.94 17.30
CA ALA A 32 -26.04 -10.02 18.38
C ALA A 32 -25.55 -10.12 19.87
N ARG A 33 -24.81 -9.06 20.26
CA ARG A 33 -24.79 -8.27 21.54
C ARG A 33 -23.71 -8.55 22.63
N GLY A 34 -22.94 -7.50 22.93
CA GLY A 34 -22.38 -7.22 24.26
C GLY A 34 -21.16 -6.26 24.27
N SER A 35 -21.40 -4.95 24.43
CA SER A 35 -20.38 -3.91 24.74
C SER A 35 -20.30 -3.70 26.28
N PRO A 36 -19.39 -2.88 26.89
CA PRO A 36 -18.33 -2.02 26.34
C PRO A 36 -16.99 -1.94 27.15
N GLY A 37 -16.02 -1.18 26.64
CA GLY A 37 -14.92 -0.58 27.43
C GLY A 37 -13.94 0.25 26.59
N SER A 38 -14.11 1.58 26.56
CA SER A 38 -13.37 2.52 25.69
C SER A 38 -11.89 2.75 26.06
N PRO A 39 -11.04 3.17 25.10
CA PRO A 39 -9.58 3.22 25.19
C PRO A 39 -9.00 4.64 25.36
N SER A 40 -7.73 4.75 25.75
CA SER A 40 -6.98 6.01 25.87
C SER A 40 -6.24 6.37 24.58
N SER A 41 -6.41 7.62 24.12
CA SER A 41 -5.77 8.22 22.94
C SER A 41 -4.27 8.48 23.14
N HIS A 42 -3.46 8.27 22.09
CA HIS A 42 -2.09 8.75 21.99
C HIS A 42 -1.89 9.48 20.66
N ASP A 43 -1.45 10.74 20.76
CA ASP A 43 -1.29 11.68 19.66
C ASP A 43 -0.18 11.27 18.67
N PRO A 44 -0.33 11.64 17.38
CA PRO A 44 0.67 11.39 16.36
C PRO A 44 1.97 12.18 16.59
N PRO A 45 3.13 11.66 16.14
CA PRO A 45 4.42 12.30 16.31
C PRO A 45 4.56 13.56 15.44
N LYS A 46 5.24 14.58 15.99
CA LYS A 46 5.54 15.85 15.32
C LYS A 46 6.57 15.66 14.18
N PRO A 47 6.45 16.41 13.07
CA PRO A 47 7.38 16.34 11.95
C PRO A 47 8.77 16.90 12.33
N THR A 48 9.82 16.24 11.82
CA THR A 48 11.22 16.67 11.91
C THR A 48 11.53 17.75 10.86
N PRO A 49 12.40 18.74 11.16
CA PRO A 49 12.71 19.84 10.25
C PRO A 49 13.80 19.44 9.26
N ASP A 50 13.44 19.32 7.98
CA ASP A 50 14.40 19.26 6.87
C ASP A 50 13.83 20.07 5.69
N ASP A 51 14.09 21.39 5.68
CA ASP A 51 14.29 22.21 4.47
C ASP A 51 14.62 23.66 4.86
N ASP A 52 15.85 24.08 4.61
CA ASP A 52 16.26 25.48 4.62
C ASP A 52 15.65 26.15 3.36
N ARG A 53 14.36 26.50 3.42
CA ARG A 53 13.60 27.06 2.29
C ARG A 53 13.99 28.53 2.08
N THR A 54 15.02 28.81 1.29
CA THR A 54 15.00 30.08 0.53
C THR A 54 13.83 30.02 -0.43
N ARG A 55 12.74 30.75 -0.11
CA ARG A 55 11.56 30.83 -0.97
C ARG A 55 11.95 31.46 -2.32
N PRO A 56 11.54 30.86 -3.46
CA PRO A 56 11.73 31.48 -4.77
C PRO A 56 11.15 32.90 -4.80
N VAL A 57 11.86 33.81 -5.46
CA VAL A 57 11.42 35.20 -5.65
C VAL A 57 10.93 35.34 -7.10
N PRO A 58 9.69 35.81 -7.33
CA PRO A 58 9.19 36.07 -8.68
C PRO A 58 10.14 36.96 -9.51
N GLY A 59 10.29 36.64 -10.79
CA GLY A 59 11.17 37.34 -11.73
C GLY A 59 12.67 36.95 -11.67
N GLU A 60 13.08 36.12 -10.72
CA GLU A 60 14.46 35.61 -10.62
C GLU A 60 14.51 34.09 -10.88
N PRO A 61 15.55 33.57 -11.56
CA PRO A 61 15.74 32.13 -11.67
C PRO A 61 15.81 31.45 -10.29
N ALA A 62 15.15 30.31 -10.15
CA ALA A 62 15.10 29.56 -8.90
C ALA A 62 15.56 28.12 -9.09
N VAL A 63 16.07 27.52 -8.00
CA VAL A 63 16.35 26.08 -7.95
C VAL A 63 15.45 25.47 -6.89
N VAL A 64 14.58 24.56 -7.31
CA VAL A 64 13.66 23.83 -6.43
C VAL A 64 13.85 22.35 -6.67
N ARG A 65 14.10 21.56 -5.60
CA ARG A 65 14.37 20.12 -5.68
C ARG A 65 15.49 19.73 -6.66
N GLY A 66 16.48 20.62 -6.82
CA GLY A 66 17.61 20.43 -7.76
C GLY A 66 17.29 20.74 -9.22
N ILE A 67 16.08 21.21 -9.52
CA ILE A 67 15.63 21.62 -10.85
C ILE A 67 15.76 23.14 -10.95
N THR A 68 16.42 23.62 -12.01
CA THR A 68 16.56 25.05 -12.30
C THR A 68 15.40 25.54 -13.16
N PHE A 69 14.73 26.58 -12.69
CA PHE A 69 13.68 27.28 -13.42
C PHE A 69 14.20 28.62 -13.94
N ASP A 70 13.95 28.86 -15.23
CA ASP A 70 14.40 30.03 -15.96
C ASP A 70 13.49 31.24 -15.69
N THR A 71 12.19 30.97 -15.51
CA THR A 71 11.16 31.98 -15.27
C THR A 71 10.36 31.60 -14.03
N VAL A 72 10.29 32.49 -13.05
CA VAL A 72 9.43 32.34 -11.86
C VAL A 72 8.32 33.40 -11.94
N LEU A 73 7.08 32.95 -11.96
CA LEU A 73 5.87 33.78 -12.12
C LEU A 73 5.03 33.72 -10.86
N ASP A 74 4.64 34.89 -10.34
CA ASP A 74 3.62 34.97 -9.30
C ASP A 74 2.23 34.76 -9.90
N ALA A 75 1.46 33.81 -9.35
CA ALA A 75 0.13 33.47 -9.82
C ALA A 75 -0.81 34.68 -9.84
N VAL A 76 -0.70 35.58 -8.87
CA VAL A 76 -1.60 36.74 -8.74
C VAL A 76 -1.00 37.96 -9.44
N ASP A 77 0.22 38.34 -9.10
CA ASP A 77 0.80 39.60 -9.56
C ASP A 77 1.21 39.55 -11.05
N ASP A 78 1.75 38.42 -11.53
CA ASP A 78 2.19 38.27 -12.92
C ASP A 78 1.10 37.70 -13.83
N LEU A 79 0.30 36.75 -13.32
CA LEU A 79 -0.69 36.01 -14.13
C LEU A 79 -2.14 36.49 -13.92
N GLY A 80 -2.41 37.30 -12.89
CA GLY A 80 -3.75 37.82 -12.62
C GLY A 80 -4.75 36.77 -12.14
N MET A 81 -4.27 35.63 -11.62
CA MET A 81 -5.14 34.60 -11.05
C MET A 81 -5.83 35.14 -9.79
N ASP A 82 -7.11 34.79 -9.62
CA ASP A 82 -7.91 35.22 -8.47
C ASP A 82 -7.69 34.29 -7.27
N PRO A 83 -7.08 34.76 -6.16
CA PRO A 83 -6.81 33.94 -4.98
C PRO A 83 -8.02 33.83 -4.03
N THR A 84 -9.19 34.36 -4.42
CA THR A 84 -10.42 34.29 -3.63
C THR A 84 -11.39 33.19 -4.10
N GLY A 85 -11.08 32.53 -5.21
CA GLY A 85 -11.92 31.52 -5.83
C GLY A 85 -13.14 32.08 -6.56
N GLY A 86 -13.22 33.40 -6.76
CA GLY A 86 -14.33 34.05 -7.47
C GLY A 86 -14.26 33.90 -8.99
N THR A 87 -13.05 33.78 -9.54
CA THR A 87 -12.77 33.67 -10.97
C THR A 87 -11.89 32.46 -11.23
N ALA A 88 -12.21 31.71 -12.27
CA ALA A 88 -11.46 30.52 -12.64
C ALA A 88 -10.05 30.86 -13.16
N ILE A 89 -9.06 30.05 -12.79
CA ILE A 89 -7.64 30.27 -13.15
C ILE A 89 -7.24 29.58 -14.45
N ASP A 90 -8.14 28.82 -15.06
CA ASP A 90 -7.81 27.81 -16.07
C ASP A 90 -7.05 28.39 -17.28
N GLU A 91 -7.55 29.50 -17.84
CA GLU A 91 -6.91 30.15 -19.01
C GLU A 91 -5.52 30.70 -18.68
N ALA A 92 -5.34 31.26 -17.49
CA ALA A 92 -4.05 31.80 -17.06
C ALA A 92 -3.02 30.70 -16.80
N LEU A 93 -3.48 29.56 -16.26
CA LEU A 93 -2.62 28.40 -15.99
C LEU A 93 -2.11 27.79 -17.30
N ASP A 94 -2.99 27.59 -18.28
CA ASP A 94 -2.61 27.07 -19.60
C ASP A 94 -1.71 28.04 -20.38
N ALA A 95 -1.95 29.35 -20.27
CA ALA A 95 -1.12 30.35 -20.93
C ALA A 95 0.31 30.41 -20.36
N ALA A 96 0.47 30.12 -19.07
CA ALA A 96 1.76 30.14 -18.37
C ALA A 96 2.55 28.83 -18.52
N HIS A 97 1.91 27.73 -18.91
CA HIS A 97 2.58 26.44 -19.07
C HIS A 97 3.66 26.47 -20.16
N GLY A 98 4.90 26.12 -19.77
CA GLY A 98 6.03 26.07 -20.68
C GLY A 98 7.32 25.59 -20.02
N ASP A 99 8.34 25.39 -20.85
CA ASP A 99 9.66 24.93 -20.40
C ASP A 99 10.32 25.93 -19.45
N GLY A 100 10.88 25.45 -18.34
CA GLY A 100 11.63 26.28 -17.39
C GLY A 100 10.78 27.24 -16.57
N VAL A 101 9.46 27.04 -16.49
CA VAL A 101 8.53 27.91 -15.77
C VAL A 101 8.18 27.33 -14.40
N LEU A 102 8.35 28.13 -13.35
CA LEU A 102 7.79 27.87 -12.02
C LEU A 102 6.71 28.90 -11.72
N ILE A 103 5.48 28.45 -11.47
CA ILE A 103 4.41 29.31 -10.98
C ILE A 103 4.37 29.19 -9.47
N VAL A 104 4.52 30.33 -8.77
CA VAL A 104 4.41 30.41 -7.32
C VAL A 104 3.05 30.98 -6.94
N PHE A 105 2.36 30.30 -6.04
CA PHE A 105 1.02 30.64 -5.58
C PHE A 105 1.11 31.25 -4.18
N PRO A 106 0.79 32.53 -3.97
CA PRO A 106 0.57 33.06 -2.63
C PRO A 106 -0.67 32.39 -1.99
N PRO A 107 -0.82 32.46 -0.64
CA PRO A 107 -1.99 31.94 0.03
C PRO A 107 -3.32 32.40 -0.58
N GLY A 108 -4.24 31.47 -0.79
CA GLY A 108 -5.51 31.72 -1.46
C GLY A 108 -6.21 30.45 -1.91
N ASP A 109 -7.47 30.62 -2.29
CA ASP A 109 -8.29 29.61 -2.94
C ASP A 109 -8.37 29.94 -4.44
N TYR A 110 -7.97 29.01 -5.29
CA TYR A 110 -7.86 29.19 -6.73
C TYR A 110 -8.86 28.27 -7.42
N LEU A 111 -9.89 28.87 -8.01
CA LEU A 111 -10.97 28.11 -8.65
C LEU A 111 -10.49 27.47 -9.94
N ALA A 112 -10.61 26.15 -10.05
CA ALA A 112 -10.35 25.39 -11.27
C ALA A 112 -11.66 24.81 -11.79
N THR A 113 -11.93 24.99 -13.08
CA THR A 113 -13.17 24.53 -13.74
C THR A 113 -12.93 23.69 -14.98
N ASP A 114 -11.70 23.67 -15.50
CA ASP A 114 -11.31 22.92 -16.69
C ASP A 114 -10.21 21.89 -16.42
N GLU A 115 -10.07 20.94 -17.36
CA GLU A 115 -9.00 19.95 -17.37
C GLU A 115 -7.76 20.49 -18.10
N HIS A 116 -6.59 20.36 -17.49
CA HIS A 116 -5.31 20.74 -18.09
C HIS A 116 -4.57 19.51 -18.62
N LEU A 117 -4.55 19.38 -19.95
CA LEU A 117 -3.88 18.29 -20.66
C LEU A 117 -2.59 18.77 -21.31
N TYR A 118 -1.47 18.38 -20.74
CA TYR A 118 -0.13 18.64 -21.23
C TYR A 118 0.44 17.36 -21.87
N ASP A 119 0.11 17.14 -23.15
CA ASP A 119 0.52 15.97 -23.94
C ASP A 119 1.78 16.20 -24.80
N THR A 120 2.27 17.44 -24.81
CA THR A 120 3.52 17.82 -25.44
C THR A 120 4.64 17.79 -24.39
N PRO A 121 5.80 17.17 -24.65
CA PRO A 121 6.88 17.09 -23.68
C PRO A 121 7.30 18.48 -23.22
N THR A 122 7.11 18.74 -21.93
CA THR A 122 7.52 19.98 -21.25
C THR A 122 8.52 19.64 -20.17
N ARG A 123 9.54 20.48 -19.99
CA ARG A 123 10.62 20.25 -19.03
C ARG A 123 10.72 21.38 -18.03
N ARG A 124 11.00 21.05 -16.77
CA ARG A 124 11.24 22.03 -15.72
C ARG A 124 10.02 22.95 -15.56
N PHE A 125 8.85 22.34 -15.38
CA PHE A 125 7.61 23.04 -15.07
C PHE A 125 7.22 22.79 -13.62
N GLY A 126 6.72 23.80 -12.91
CA GLY A 126 6.33 23.61 -11.51
C GLY A 126 5.21 24.50 -11.01
N LEU A 127 4.48 24.00 -10.03
CA LEU A 127 3.49 24.71 -9.22
C LEU A 127 3.95 24.64 -7.76
N LEU A 128 4.13 25.79 -7.12
CA LEU A 128 4.64 25.88 -5.74
C LEU A 128 3.79 26.82 -4.90
N GLY A 129 3.20 26.33 -3.81
CA GLY A 129 2.53 27.18 -2.83
C GLY A 129 3.52 27.87 -1.87
N LEU A 130 3.31 29.16 -1.61
CA LEU A 130 4.13 30.00 -0.72
C LEU A 130 3.63 30.04 0.74
N GLY A 131 2.60 29.25 1.04
CA GLY A 131 2.03 29.07 2.37
C GLY A 131 3.00 28.53 3.43
N GLU A 132 2.67 28.72 4.70
CA GLU A 132 3.32 28.00 5.81
C GLU A 132 2.87 26.54 5.87
N SER A 133 1.65 26.27 5.38
CA SER A 133 1.05 24.95 5.22
C SER A 133 0.55 24.75 3.79
N HIS A 134 0.49 23.49 3.33
CA HIS A 134 -0.11 23.16 2.04
C HIS A 134 -1.60 23.55 1.95
N ARG A 135 -2.28 23.77 3.08
CA ARG A 135 -3.67 24.24 3.12
C ARG A 135 -3.82 25.75 2.93
N ASP A 136 -2.74 26.51 2.96
CA ASP A 136 -2.81 27.94 2.72
C ASP A 136 -3.01 28.25 1.23
N VAL A 137 -2.69 27.30 0.35
CA VAL A 137 -2.86 27.39 -1.11
C VAL A 137 -3.73 26.22 -1.56
N GLN A 138 -4.95 26.51 -2.00
CA GLN A 138 -5.91 25.47 -2.39
C GLN A 138 -6.35 25.66 -3.82
N PHE A 139 -6.29 24.62 -4.64
CA PHE A 139 -7.12 24.51 -5.83
C PHE A 139 -8.50 24.02 -5.39
N VAL A 140 -9.53 24.83 -5.65
CA VAL A 140 -10.92 24.53 -5.28
C VAL A 140 -11.73 24.23 -6.53
N PHE A 141 -12.70 23.34 -6.40
CA PHE A 141 -13.53 22.86 -7.50
C PHE A 141 -15.00 23.15 -7.21
N PRO A 142 -15.83 23.47 -8.22
CA PRO A 142 -17.27 23.51 -8.05
C PRO A 142 -17.82 22.15 -7.58
N GLU A 143 -18.89 22.15 -6.80
CA GLU A 143 -19.58 20.91 -6.38
C GLU A 143 -19.92 20.03 -7.60
N GLY A 144 -19.55 18.75 -7.54
CA GLY A 144 -19.73 17.78 -8.63
C GLY A 144 -18.93 18.12 -9.89
N ASN A 145 -17.88 18.95 -9.77
CA ASN A 145 -17.14 19.54 -10.89
C ASN A 145 -18.09 20.25 -11.88
N ALA A 146 -19.15 20.90 -11.37
CA ALA A 146 -20.18 21.52 -12.19
C ALA A 146 -19.60 22.54 -13.18
N GLY A 147 -19.97 22.39 -14.46
CA GLY A 147 -19.49 23.24 -15.55
C GLY A 147 -18.31 22.66 -16.32
N ALA A 148 -17.58 21.70 -15.74
CA ALA A 148 -16.47 21.04 -16.43
C ALA A 148 -16.94 20.21 -17.65
N PRO A 149 -16.09 19.99 -18.67
CA PRO A 149 -16.42 19.15 -19.81
C PRO A 149 -16.71 17.67 -19.46
N ASN A 150 -16.01 17.11 -18.47
CA ASN A 150 -16.22 15.74 -17.98
C ASN A 150 -16.33 15.73 -16.44
N PRO A 151 -17.45 16.21 -15.87
CA PRO A 151 -17.56 16.41 -14.41
C PRO A 151 -17.34 15.12 -13.62
N ASN A 152 -17.82 13.98 -14.14
CA ASN A 152 -17.72 12.68 -13.48
C ASN A 152 -16.35 11.98 -13.68
N ASN A 153 -15.45 12.57 -14.47
CA ASN A 153 -14.12 12.02 -14.74
C ASN A 153 -13.12 13.19 -14.86
N PHE A 154 -13.20 14.12 -13.91
CA PHE A 154 -12.46 15.36 -13.97
C PHE A 154 -10.97 15.14 -13.66
N ARG A 155 -10.14 15.36 -14.67
CA ARG A 155 -8.68 15.26 -14.58
C ARG A 155 -8.06 16.63 -14.60
N PHE A 156 -7.85 17.21 -13.42
CA PHE A 156 -7.38 18.59 -13.32
C PHE A 156 -6.01 18.77 -13.96
N LEU A 157 -4.99 17.99 -13.57
CA LEU A 157 -3.64 18.09 -14.15
C LEU A 157 -3.25 16.76 -14.80
N SER A 158 -2.97 16.77 -16.11
CA SER A 158 -2.54 15.60 -16.87
C SER A 158 -1.27 15.88 -17.66
N PHE A 159 -0.12 15.53 -17.10
CA PHE A 159 1.18 15.49 -17.80
C PHE A 159 1.38 14.11 -18.42
N LEU A 160 1.33 14.02 -19.76
CA LEU A 160 1.47 12.74 -20.46
C LEU A 160 2.84 12.54 -21.13
N ALA A 161 3.70 13.56 -21.05
CA ALA A 161 5.08 13.53 -21.48
C ALA A 161 5.87 14.66 -20.79
N GLY A 162 7.21 14.57 -20.79
CA GLY A 162 8.08 15.59 -20.21
C GLY A 162 8.94 15.06 -19.06
N SER A 163 9.69 15.94 -18.42
CA SER A 163 10.55 15.64 -17.27
C SER A 163 10.61 16.82 -16.31
N ASP A 164 11.12 16.60 -15.10
CA ASP A 164 11.43 17.67 -14.15
C ASP A 164 10.18 18.50 -13.77
N VAL A 165 9.12 17.82 -13.31
CA VAL A 165 7.86 18.46 -12.90
C VAL A 165 7.77 18.53 -11.39
N VAL A 166 7.46 19.72 -10.85
CA VAL A 166 7.32 19.97 -9.41
C VAL A 166 5.89 20.37 -9.07
N ILE A 167 5.26 19.68 -8.12
CA ILE A 167 4.00 20.08 -7.48
C ILE A 167 4.26 20.12 -5.98
N GLU A 168 4.26 21.31 -5.37
CA GLU A 168 4.73 21.44 -3.99
C GLU A 168 3.89 22.40 -3.13
N ASN A 169 3.65 21.99 -1.88
CA ASN A 169 3.08 22.80 -0.81
C ASN A 169 1.69 23.40 -1.13
N LEU A 170 0.77 22.56 -1.60
CA LEU A 170 -0.59 22.95 -2.00
C LEU A 170 -1.63 21.85 -1.77
N THR A 171 -2.90 22.23 -1.80
CA THR A 171 -4.03 21.32 -1.60
C THR A 171 -4.93 21.27 -2.83
N PHE A 172 -5.34 20.07 -3.25
CA PHE A 172 -6.49 19.88 -4.12
C PHE A 172 -7.73 19.65 -3.23
N GLN A 173 -8.60 20.66 -3.12
CA GLN A 173 -9.75 20.67 -2.21
C GLN A 173 -11.00 20.15 -2.91
N MET A 174 -11.25 18.84 -2.81
CA MET A 174 -12.39 18.15 -3.42
C MET A 174 -13.69 18.32 -2.62
N THR A 175 -13.75 19.21 -1.63
CA THR A 175 -14.89 19.41 -0.72
C THR A 175 -15.30 18.15 0.07
N ASP A 176 -15.96 18.32 1.22
CA ASP A 176 -16.50 17.19 2.02
C ASP A 176 -17.87 16.73 1.49
N ASP A 177 -18.06 16.75 0.17
CA ASP A 177 -19.26 16.24 -0.48
C ASP A 177 -18.99 14.86 -1.12
N MET A 178 -20.05 14.14 -1.50
CA MET A 178 -19.93 12.80 -2.07
C MET A 178 -19.97 12.78 -3.60
N VAL A 179 -19.71 13.91 -4.27
CA VAL A 179 -19.85 14.05 -5.74
C VAL A 179 -18.69 14.77 -6.41
N THR A 180 -17.84 15.48 -5.67
CA THR A 180 -16.69 16.21 -6.18
C THR A 180 -15.45 15.34 -6.04
N GLY A 181 -14.74 15.11 -7.13
CA GLY A 181 -13.49 14.35 -7.09
C GLY A 181 -12.60 14.68 -8.26
N VAL A 182 -11.30 14.59 -8.03
CA VAL A 182 -10.26 15.07 -8.96
C VAL A 182 -9.14 14.06 -9.08
N GLU A 183 -8.74 13.76 -10.32
CA GLU A 183 -7.54 12.99 -10.61
C GLU A 183 -6.46 13.89 -11.19
N THR A 184 -5.21 13.58 -10.83
CA THR A 184 -4.02 14.10 -11.46
C THR A 184 -3.23 12.95 -12.06
N VAL A 185 -2.66 13.15 -13.24
CA VAL A 185 -1.95 12.12 -13.99
C VAL A 185 -0.57 12.65 -14.36
N PHE A 186 0.46 11.94 -13.91
CA PHE A 186 1.85 12.25 -14.19
C PHE A 186 2.49 11.03 -14.86
N THR A 187 2.62 11.07 -16.18
CA THR A 187 3.38 10.12 -16.98
C THR A 187 4.59 10.85 -17.55
N LEU A 188 5.68 10.80 -16.79
CA LEU A 188 6.89 11.59 -17.03
C LEU A 188 8.08 10.68 -17.31
N GLU A 189 9.11 11.19 -17.97
CA GLU A 189 10.36 10.49 -18.26
C GLU A 189 11.18 10.33 -16.98
N ASP A 190 11.43 11.44 -16.29
CA ASP A 190 12.28 11.57 -15.10
C ASP A 190 11.91 12.84 -14.31
N GLY A 191 12.44 13.00 -13.10
CA GLY A 191 12.44 14.26 -12.36
C GLY A 191 11.09 14.68 -11.79
N PHE A 192 10.22 13.74 -11.43
CA PHE A 192 8.93 14.08 -10.83
C PHE A 192 9.04 14.34 -9.32
N TRP A 193 8.51 15.47 -8.85
CA TRP A 193 8.40 15.80 -7.43
C TRP A 193 6.97 16.21 -7.10
N MET A 194 6.35 15.51 -6.16
CA MET A 194 5.12 15.91 -5.48
C MET A 194 5.41 15.96 -3.98
N VAL A 195 5.46 17.15 -3.38
CA VAL A 195 5.95 17.33 -2.00
C VAL A 195 5.00 18.19 -1.18
N ASP A 196 4.63 17.76 0.02
CA ASP A 196 3.68 18.50 0.87
C ASP A 196 2.37 18.78 0.13
N VAL A 197 1.75 17.74 -0.43
CA VAL A 197 0.50 17.86 -1.19
C VAL A 197 -0.61 17.11 -0.48
N GLU A 198 -1.75 17.77 -0.34
CA GLU A 198 -2.97 17.17 0.19
C GLU A 198 -4.05 17.07 -0.89
N PHE A 199 -4.73 15.93 -0.94
CA PHE A 199 -6.06 15.83 -1.52
C PHE A 199 -7.07 15.86 -0.38
N ALA A 200 -7.61 17.05 -0.13
CA ALA A 200 -8.57 17.31 0.92
C ALA A 200 -9.98 17.04 0.40
N GLY A 201 -10.89 16.72 1.32
CA GLY A 201 -12.25 16.33 0.97
C GLY A 201 -12.44 14.83 0.88
N PHE A 202 -13.69 14.43 0.59
CA PHE A 202 -14.11 13.05 0.57
C PHE A 202 -14.03 12.48 -0.85
N MET A 203 -13.47 11.28 -1.01
CA MET A 203 -13.35 10.65 -2.33
C MET A 203 -14.66 9.96 -2.73
N PRO A 204 -15.36 10.44 -3.76
CA PRO A 204 -16.70 9.96 -4.07
C PRO A 204 -16.67 8.65 -4.88
N LYS A 205 -17.86 8.16 -5.26
CA LYS A 205 -18.01 6.98 -6.13
C LYS A 205 -17.40 7.24 -7.51
N GLU A 206 -16.99 6.16 -8.19
CA GLU A 206 -16.50 6.21 -9.58
C GLU A 206 -17.54 6.83 -10.55
N GLU A 207 -18.83 6.81 -10.22
CA GLU A 207 -19.86 7.47 -11.04
C GLU A 207 -19.78 9.00 -11.03
N PHE A 208 -19.10 9.58 -10.04
CA PHE A 208 -18.95 11.03 -9.84
C PHE A 208 -17.50 11.51 -9.97
N ALA A 209 -16.52 10.61 -9.92
CA ALA A 209 -15.11 10.98 -9.99
C ALA A 209 -14.26 9.90 -10.66
N PRO A 210 -13.07 10.27 -11.16
CA PRO A 210 -12.07 9.30 -11.56
C PRO A 210 -11.64 8.39 -10.40
N ALA A 211 -11.04 7.25 -10.73
CA ALA A 211 -10.70 6.21 -9.76
C ALA A 211 -9.43 6.50 -8.93
N ASN A 212 -8.72 7.63 -9.12
CA ASN A 212 -7.54 7.95 -8.34
C ASN A 212 -7.40 9.45 -8.03
N ASN A 213 -6.68 9.80 -6.96
CA ASN A 213 -6.21 11.18 -6.77
C ASN A 213 -4.96 11.45 -7.63
N VAL A 214 -4.01 10.51 -7.61
CA VAL A 214 -2.75 10.59 -8.36
C VAL A 214 -2.49 9.29 -9.10
N ILE A 215 -2.25 9.39 -10.40
CA ILE A 215 -1.56 8.36 -11.19
C ILE A 215 -0.13 8.82 -11.44
N ALA A 216 0.86 8.05 -11.00
CA ALA A 216 2.27 8.39 -11.17
C ALA A 216 3.04 7.30 -11.92
N HIS A 217 3.57 7.65 -13.09
CA HIS A 217 4.42 6.81 -13.92
C HIS A 217 5.72 7.54 -14.27
N ILE A 218 6.84 6.84 -14.07
CA ILE A 218 8.16 7.26 -14.53
C ILE A 218 8.53 6.28 -15.63
N THR A 219 8.65 6.81 -16.85
CA THR A 219 8.64 6.02 -18.08
C THR A 219 10.03 5.72 -18.61
N ASP A 220 11.04 6.51 -18.23
CA ASP A 220 12.43 6.11 -18.37
C ASP A 220 12.77 5.06 -17.30
N VAL A 221 13.55 4.05 -17.67
CA VAL A 221 14.03 3.03 -16.73
C VAL A 221 15.02 3.60 -15.73
N ASP A 222 15.81 4.60 -16.11
CA ASP A 222 16.77 5.22 -15.19
C ASP A 222 16.14 6.36 -14.39
N GLY A 223 14.98 6.85 -14.85
CA GLY A 223 14.26 7.96 -14.24
C GLY A 223 13.78 7.69 -12.81
N VAL A 224 13.60 8.77 -12.07
CA VAL A 224 13.18 8.81 -10.66
C VAL A 224 12.06 9.81 -10.47
N GLY A 225 11.03 9.40 -9.74
CA GLY A 225 9.99 10.27 -9.21
C GLY A 225 9.88 10.12 -7.69
N VAL A 226 9.45 11.20 -7.03
CA VAL A 226 9.26 11.27 -5.58
C VAL A 226 7.91 11.88 -5.27
N ILE A 227 7.11 11.16 -4.48
CA ILE A 227 5.93 11.66 -3.79
C ILE A 227 6.29 11.66 -2.31
N ARG A 228 6.36 12.83 -1.66
CA ARG A 228 6.79 12.97 -0.26
C ARG A 228 5.78 13.76 0.55
N ARG A 229 5.44 13.29 1.75
CA ARG A 229 4.47 13.94 2.66
C ARG A 229 3.13 14.20 1.97
N PHE A 230 2.65 13.18 1.25
CA PHE A 230 1.35 13.17 0.61
C PHE A 230 0.25 12.88 1.63
N THR A 231 -0.82 13.66 1.64
CA THR A 231 -1.94 13.52 2.59
C THR A 231 -3.26 13.25 1.87
N SER A 232 -3.99 12.23 2.32
CA SER A 232 -5.35 11.92 1.87
C SER A 232 -6.12 11.23 3.00
N THR A 233 -6.82 12.01 3.82
CA THR A 233 -7.46 11.51 5.06
C THR A 233 -8.95 11.87 5.16
N GLY A 234 -9.55 12.44 4.12
CA GLY A 234 -10.97 12.82 4.13
C GLY A 234 -11.93 11.63 4.04
N GLY A 235 -11.40 10.43 3.77
CA GLY A 235 -12.15 9.21 3.58
C GLY A 235 -12.56 8.99 2.13
N GLY A 236 -13.28 7.91 1.86
CA GLY A 236 -13.88 7.68 0.56
C GLY A 236 -14.95 6.60 0.57
N VAL A 237 -15.63 6.49 -0.57
CA VAL A 237 -16.68 5.50 -0.75
C VAL A 237 -16.09 4.10 -0.92
N VAL A 238 -16.52 3.16 -0.08
CA VAL A 238 -16.08 1.77 -0.12
C VAL A 238 -16.84 0.97 -1.19
N ASP A 239 -18.15 1.22 -1.38
CA ASP A 239 -19.07 0.57 -2.35
C ASP A 239 -18.65 -0.85 -2.80
N ARG A 240 -18.90 -1.25 -4.05
CA ARG A 240 -18.47 -2.54 -4.60
C ARG A 240 -17.18 -2.37 -5.40
N TYR A 241 -16.14 -3.14 -5.07
CA TYR A 241 -14.96 -3.22 -5.92
C TYR A 241 -15.32 -3.64 -7.37
N PRO A 242 -14.79 -2.97 -8.42
CA PRO A 242 -13.73 -1.95 -8.40
C PRO A 242 -14.20 -0.48 -8.41
N GLN A 243 -15.47 -0.19 -8.09
CA GLN A 243 -16.13 1.10 -8.35
C GLN A 243 -15.82 2.22 -7.34
N ARG A 244 -14.57 2.28 -6.88
CA ARG A 244 -14.11 3.08 -5.72
C ARG A 244 -12.69 3.60 -5.92
N GLY A 245 -12.41 4.78 -5.40
CA GLY A 245 -11.17 5.50 -5.68
C GLY A 245 -9.97 5.12 -4.81
N THR A 246 -8.76 5.29 -5.34
CA THR A 246 -7.46 5.01 -4.70
C THR A 246 -6.59 6.28 -4.68
N PRO A 247 -6.02 6.72 -3.55
CA PRO A 247 -5.23 7.94 -3.53
C PRO A 247 -4.02 7.90 -4.46
N ILE A 248 -3.23 6.81 -4.47
CA ILE A 248 -2.05 6.70 -5.35
C ILE A 248 -2.10 5.43 -6.21
N GLY A 249 -2.18 5.60 -7.53
CA GLY A 249 -2.11 4.53 -8.52
C GLY A 249 -0.77 4.50 -9.25
N VAL A 250 -0.16 3.30 -9.35
CA VAL A 250 1.06 3.04 -10.13
C VAL A 250 0.86 1.79 -10.97
N PHE A 251 0.73 1.97 -12.29
CA PHE A 251 0.31 0.90 -13.18
C PHE A 251 1.39 0.51 -14.19
N ARG A 252 0.98 -0.22 -15.22
CA ARG A 252 1.83 -0.79 -16.25
C ARG A 252 2.62 0.23 -17.07
N GLY A 253 2.35 1.53 -16.96
CA GLY A 253 3.13 2.57 -17.61
C GLY A 253 4.48 2.83 -16.92
N HIS A 254 4.59 2.51 -15.63
CA HIS A 254 5.79 2.77 -14.84
C HIS A 254 6.95 1.81 -15.19
N ARG A 255 8.15 2.36 -15.40
CA ARG A 255 9.40 1.68 -15.81
C ARG A 255 10.58 2.01 -14.90
N GLY A 256 10.64 3.24 -14.41
CA GLY A 256 11.73 3.73 -13.57
C GLY A 256 11.55 3.43 -12.09
N GLU A 257 11.86 4.41 -11.27
CA GLU A 257 11.72 4.37 -9.82
C GLU A 257 10.71 5.39 -9.35
N LEU A 258 9.74 4.99 -8.52
CA LEU A 258 8.90 5.91 -7.76
C LEU A 258 9.12 5.71 -6.26
N ARG A 259 9.49 6.78 -5.57
CA ARG A 259 9.57 6.83 -4.11
C ARG A 259 8.31 7.48 -3.55
N ILE A 260 7.70 6.85 -2.57
CA ILE A 260 6.56 7.35 -1.81
C ILE A 260 7.00 7.43 -0.36
N GLU A 261 7.27 8.64 0.12
CA GLU A 261 7.97 8.90 1.36
C GLU A 261 7.06 9.64 2.34
N ASP A 262 6.88 9.11 3.54
CA ASP A 262 6.13 9.73 4.63
C ASP A 262 4.68 10.12 4.26
N ALA A 263 3.99 9.26 3.52
CA ALA A 263 2.59 9.48 3.16
C ALA A 263 1.65 9.23 4.35
N HIS A 264 0.59 10.04 4.47
CA HIS A 264 -0.48 9.88 5.45
C HIS A 264 -1.80 9.66 4.73
N ILE A 265 -2.25 8.41 4.69
CA ILE A 265 -3.47 8.03 3.96
C ILE A 265 -4.39 7.24 4.86
N GLU A 266 -5.62 7.72 5.00
CA GLU A 266 -6.59 7.11 5.89
C GLU A 266 -7.99 7.01 5.29
N GLU A 267 -8.68 5.94 5.69
CA GLU A 267 -10.10 5.74 5.44
C GLU A 267 -10.49 5.82 3.95
N SER A 268 -9.55 5.59 3.04
CA SER A 268 -9.82 5.53 1.61
C SER A 268 -10.87 4.46 1.31
N GLY A 269 -11.74 4.79 0.36
CA GLY A 269 -12.70 3.88 -0.24
C GLY A 269 -12.07 2.66 -0.93
N SER A 270 -10.76 2.67 -1.18
CA SER A 270 -10.02 1.56 -1.77
C SER A 270 -8.63 1.47 -1.17
N HIS A 271 -7.71 0.90 -1.93
CA HIS A 271 -6.29 0.87 -1.60
C HIS A 271 -5.76 2.26 -1.28
N SER A 272 -4.80 2.38 -0.36
CA SER A 272 -4.06 3.66 -0.24
C SER A 272 -3.09 3.84 -1.41
N ILE A 273 -2.32 2.78 -1.71
CA ILE A 273 -1.37 2.69 -2.81
C ILE A 273 -1.69 1.41 -3.59
N TYR A 274 -1.89 1.56 -4.90
CA TYR A 274 -2.11 0.46 -5.83
C TYR A 274 -0.97 0.36 -6.84
N ALA A 275 0.01 -0.50 -6.53
CA ALA A 275 1.25 -0.69 -7.27
C ALA A 275 1.53 -2.18 -7.59
N SER A 276 0.51 -2.93 -8.03
CA SER A 276 0.68 -4.38 -8.29
C SER A 276 1.19 -4.73 -9.69
N ARG A 277 1.16 -3.79 -10.65
CA ARG A 277 1.56 -4.05 -12.05
C ARG A 277 2.69 -3.16 -12.62
N PRO A 278 3.51 -2.43 -11.85
CA PRO A 278 4.58 -1.63 -12.43
C PRO A 278 5.64 -2.55 -13.05
N GLN A 279 6.23 -2.12 -14.16
CA GLN A 279 7.45 -2.73 -14.69
C GLN A 279 8.71 -2.11 -14.10
N GLY A 280 8.59 -0.91 -13.51
CA GLY A 280 9.62 -0.30 -12.67
C GLY A 280 9.59 -0.81 -11.23
N CYS A 281 10.16 -0.02 -10.33
CA CYS A 281 10.17 -0.29 -8.90
C CYS A 281 9.48 0.81 -8.10
N VAL A 282 8.77 0.41 -7.05
CA VAL A 282 8.05 1.30 -6.15
C VAL A 282 8.59 1.13 -4.75
N ARG A 283 8.92 2.23 -4.10
CA ARG A 283 9.54 2.27 -2.77
C ARG A 283 8.64 3.06 -1.84
N VAL A 284 8.13 2.42 -0.80
CA VAL A 284 7.35 3.07 0.24
C VAL A 284 8.24 3.19 1.47
N GLU A 285 8.43 4.41 1.97
CA GLU A 285 9.33 4.71 3.09
C GLU A 285 8.63 5.57 4.13
N GLY A 286 8.45 5.04 5.35
CA GLY A 286 7.71 5.72 6.41
C GLY A 286 6.21 5.78 6.13
N GLY A 287 5.55 6.75 6.77
CA GLY A 287 4.13 7.04 6.58
C GLY A 287 3.18 6.25 7.48
N LEU A 288 1.92 6.72 7.50
CA LEU A 288 0.80 6.13 8.20
C LEU A 288 -0.30 5.75 7.21
N PHE A 289 -0.65 4.47 7.19
CA PHE A 289 -1.74 3.94 6.38
C PHE A 289 -2.77 3.27 7.29
N ARG A 290 -3.96 3.87 7.39
CA ARG A 290 -4.99 3.41 8.34
C ARG A 290 -6.34 3.23 7.68
N ASN A 291 -6.99 2.10 7.94
CA ASN A 291 -8.40 1.88 7.57
C ASN A 291 -8.71 2.09 6.08
N ASN A 292 -7.76 1.85 5.19
CA ASN A 292 -8.00 1.95 3.75
C ASN A 292 -8.61 0.63 3.25
N ASP A 293 -9.72 0.72 2.53
CA ASP A 293 -10.44 -0.47 2.12
C ASP A 293 -9.63 -1.38 1.18
N ASN A 294 -9.95 -2.68 1.15
CA ASN A 294 -9.23 -3.72 0.40
C ASN A 294 -7.79 -3.98 0.85
N THR A 295 -6.92 -2.96 0.89
CA THR A 295 -5.62 -3.04 1.58
C THR A 295 -4.99 -1.67 1.78
N ASN A 296 -4.32 -1.49 2.91
CA ASN A 296 -3.48 -0.31 3.10
C ASN A 296 -2.37 -0.26 2.04
N LEU A 297 -1.61 -1.32 1.79
CA LEU A 297 -0.56 -1.30 0.75
C LEU A 297 -0.70 -2.46 -0.22
N ARG A 298 -0.98 -2.18 -1.51
CA ARG A 298 -0.95 -3.19 -2.58
C ARG A 298 0.28 -2.99 -3.45
N ILE A 299 1.29 -3.85 -3.33
CA ILE A 299 2.59 -3.64 -3.98
C ILE A 299 3.17 -4.92 -4.57
N SER A 300 4.05 -4.80 -5.55
CA SER A 300 4.82 -5.91 -6.13
C SER A 300 6.31 -5.63 -6.06
N GLY A 301 7.13 -6.69 -6.19
CA GLY A 301 8.59 -6.59 -6.34
C GLY A 301 9.05 -5.78 -7.56
N GLY A 302 8.15 -5.53 -8.52
CA GLY A 302 8.43 -4.80 -9.75
C GLY A 302 9.28 -5.57 -10.75
N GLY A 303 9.42 -5.01 -11.95
CA GLY A 303 10.17 -5.60 -13.07
C GLY A 303 11.50 -4.91 -13.38
N HIS A 304 11.93 -3.98 -12.52
CA HIS A 304 13.07 -3.11 -12.82
C HIS A 304 14.36 -3.93 -12.96
N PRO A 305 15.21 -3.71 -13.98
CA PRO A 305 16.40 -4.53 -14.23
C PRO A 305 17.44 -4.48 -13.09
N THR A 306 17.70 -3.29 -12.53
CA THR A 306 18.77 -3.06 -11.55
C THR A 306 18.31 -2.61 -10.15
N LYS A 307 17.08 -2.09 -10.01
CA LYS A 307 16.50 -1.61 -8.76
C LYS A 307 15.46 -2.62 -8.24
N ARG A 308 15.02 -2.45 -6.99
CA ARG A 308 14.03 -3.30 -6.31
C ARG A 308 12.96 -2.43 -5.65
N SER A 309 11.76 -2.97 -5.54
CA SER A 309 10.68 -2.39 -4.73
C SER A 309 10.86 -2.74 -3.25
N TRP A 310 10.34 -1.90 -2.37
CA TRP A 310 10.29 -2.19 -0.93
C TRP A 310 9.21 -1.40 -0.19
N ILE A 311 8.89 -1.89 1.01
CA ILE A 311 8.21 -1.14 2.06
C ILE A 311 9.18 -1.05 3.25
N LYS A 312 9.48 0.16 3.72
CA LYS A 312 10.38 0.40 4.86
C LYS A 312 9.75 1.35 5.87
N GLY A 313 9.78 1.02 7.16
CA GLY A 313 9.43 1.97 8.22
C GLY A 313 7.96 2.40 8.28
N ALA A 314 7.06 1.76 7.52
CA ALA A 314 5.65 2.15 7.45
C ALA A 314 4.88 1.70 8.70
N ARG A 315 3.92 2.53 9.14
CA ARG A 315 2.92 2.16 10.15
C ARG A 315 1.59 1.86 9.49
N ILE A 316 1.05 0.68 9.77
CA ILE A 316 -0.20 0.20 9.18
C ILE A 316 -1.19 -0.18 10.27
N GLU A 317 -2.39 0.39 10.21
CA GLU A 317 -3.44 0.14 11.20
C GLU A 317 -4.77 -0.25 10.54
N VAL A 318 -5.31 -1.38 10.98
CA VAL A 318 -6.66 -1.82 10.66
C VAL A 318 -7.45 -1.80 11.96
N ASP A 319 -8.29 -0.79 12.13
CA ASP A 319 -9.11 -0.53 13.29
C ASP A 319 -10.44 0.11 12.85
N VAL A 320 -11.25 -0.66 12.14
CA VAL A 320 -12.48 -0.17 11.50
C VAL A 320 -13.55 0.28 12.50
N ASP A 321 -13.54 -0.22 13.73
CA ASP A 321 -14.44 0.25 14.80
C ASP A 321 -14.17 1.71 15.20
N ASN A 322 -12.95 2.20 14.92
CA ASN A 322 -12.54 3.59 15.11
C ASN A 322 -12.51 4.40 13.81
N ALA A 323 -13.05 3.87 12.71
CA ALA A 323 -13.25 4.64 11.48
C ALA A 323 -14.30 5.74 11.69
N THR A 324 -14.04 6.94 11.19
CA THR A 324 -14.87 8.13 11.40
C THR A 324 -15.48 8.71 10.12
N LYS A 325 -15.03 8.22 8.97
CA LYS A 325 -15.35 8.72 7.62
C LYS A 325 -16.09 7.70 6.76
N LEU A 326 -16.31 6.48 7.27
CA LEU A 326 -17.10 5.46 6.58
C LEU A 326 -18.55 5.94 6.37
N PRO A 327 -19.07 5.99 5.12
CA PRO A 327 -20.44 6.41 4.87
C PRO A 327 -21.49 5.54 5.57
N PRO A 328 -22.63 6.10 6.01
CA PRO A 328 -23.70 5.33 6.65
C PRO A 328 -24.19 4.17 5.77
N GLY A 329 -24.20 2.96 6.34
CA GLY A 329 -24.67 1.76 5.65
C GLY A 329 -23.60 1.05 4.80
N GLU A 330 -22.42 1.64 4.65
CA GLU A 330 -21.27 0.97 4.06
C GLU A 330 -20.48 0.17 5.10
N HIS A 331 -19.70 -0.78 4.62
CA HIS A 331 -18.80 -1.60 5.43
C HIS A 331 -17.54 -1.86 4.62
N TYR A 332 -16.39 -1.88 5.30
CA TYR A 332 -15.13 -2.26 4.68
C TYR A 332 -15.24 -3.65 4.03
N GLN A 333 -14.77 -3.75 2.80
CA GLN A 333 -14.76 -4.96 1.99
C GLN A 333 -13.33 -5.46 1.84
N GLY A 334 -13.00 -6.38 2.73
CA GLY A 334 -11.78 -7.16 2.68
C GLY A 334 -10.51 -6.35 2.91
N ILE A 335 -10.55 -5.47 3.90
CA ILE A 335 -9.39 -4.72 4.38
C ILE A 335 -8.23 -5.64 4.79
N ARG A 336 -7.00 -5.22 4.45
CA ARG A 336 -5.73 -5.90 4.80
C ARG A 336 -4.68 -4.87 5.19
N GLY A 337 -3.62 -5.32 5.84
CA GLY A 337 -2.43 -4.48 6.01
C GLY A 337 -1.68 -4.33 4.69
N ILE A 338 -1.03 -5.39 4.25
CA ILE A 338 -0.21 -5.43 3.04
C ILE A 338 -0.68 -6.58 2.15
N TRP A 339 -0.88 -6.29 0.87
CA TRP A 339 -1.14 -7.27 -0.17
C TRP A 339 -0.03 -7.24 -1.20
N VAL A 340 0.78 -8.30 -1.21
CA VAL A 340 1.85 -8.50 -2.20
C VAL A 340 1.29 -9.27 -3.39
N GLU A 341 1.15 -8.62 -4.55
CA GLU A 341 0.51 -9.16 -5.76
C GLU A 341 1.17 -8.59 -7.02
N ALA A 342 1.26 -9.36 -8.11
CA ALA A 342 1.83 -8.94 -9.40
C ALA A 342 0.79 -8.71 -10.53
N GLY A 343 -0.51 -8.64 -10.22
CA GLY A 343 -1.55 -8.33 -11.21
C GLY A 343 -2.16 -9.52 -11.94
N GLY A 344 -1.74 -10.76 -11.66
CA GLY A 344 -2.26 -11.99 -12.27
C GLY A 344 -1.79 -12.23 -13.69
N SER A 345 -2.65 -12.81 -14.55
CA SER A 345 -2.40 -13.11 -15.98
C SER A 345 -2.03 -11.88 -16.85
N HIS A 346 -2.09 -10.72 -16.25
CA HIS A 346 -1.91 -9.41 -16.85
C HIS A 346 -0.47 -8.91 -16.72
N SER A 347 0.34 -9.43 -15.80
CA SER A 347 1.75 -9.06 -15.66
C SER A 347 2.62 -10.28 -15.36
N PRO A 348 3.94 -10.19 -15.52
CA PRO A 348 4.85 -11.23 -15.01
C PRO A 348 4.68 -11.40 -13.50
N GLY A 349 4.78 -12.62 -12.98
CA GLY A 349 4.90 -12.85 -11.55
C GLY A 349 6.23 -12.32 -11.03
N TYR A 350 6.21 -11.17 -10.37
CA TYR A 350 7.42 -10.53 -9.82
C TYR A 350 7.92 -11.25 -8.56
N SER A 351 9.15 -10.95 -8.15
CA SER A 351 9.82 -11.56 -6.99
C SER A 351 10.80 -10.56 -6.38
N GLY A 352 11.26 -10.82 -5.15
CA GLY A 352 12.28 -10.02 -4.49
C GLY A 352 11.77 -8.71 -3.88
N LEU A 353 10.53 -8.68 -3.40
CA LEU A 353 10.04 -7.55 -2.58
C LEU A 353 10.68 -7.62 -1.18
N LEU A 354 11.17 -6.48 -0.68
CA LEU A 354 11.62 -6.32 0.71
C LEU A 354 10.57 -5.58 1.54
N ILE A 355 10.22 -6.12 2.70
CA ILE A 355 9.41 -5.48 3.74
C ILE A 355 10.28 -5.40 5.00
N GLU A 356 10.61 -4.20 5.45
CA GLU A 356 11.59 -3.99 6.52
C GLU A 356 11.14 -2.89 7.49
N ASP A 357 11.38 -3.06 8.79
CA ASP A 357 11.06 -2.06 9.82
C ASP A 357 9.56 -1.64 9.85
N VAL A 358 8.65 -2.53 9.43
CA VAL A 358 7.20 -2.23 9.38
C VAL A 358 6.54 -2.58 10.71
N ASP A 359 5.66 -1.69 11.19
CA ASP A 359 4.74 -1.97 12.29
C ASP A 359 3.29 -2.02 11.77
N ALA A 360 2.71 -3.22 11.79
CA ALA A 360 1.36 -3.47 11.29
C ALA A 360 0.49 -4.09 12.39
N VAL A 361 -0.73 -3.56 12.54
CA VAL A 361 -1.68 -4.04 13.56
C VAL A 361 -3.11 -4.10 13.03
N VAL A 362 -3.81 -5.19 13.36
CA VAL A 362 -5.27 -5.31 13.26
C VAL A 362 -5.85 -5.30 14.67
N ARG A 363 -6.68 -4.29 14.97
CA ARG A 363 -7.41 -4.13 16.24
C ARG A 363 -8.88 -4.48 16.11
N SER A 364 -9.46 -4.12 14.96
CA SER A 364 -10.83 -4.46 14.59
C SER A 364 -10.91 -4.54 13.06
N ASN A 365 -11.59 -5.56 12.54
CA ASN A 365 -11.86 -5.77 11.11
C ASN A 365 -13.36 -5.68 10.77
N GLY A 366 -14.24 -5.55 11.77
CA GLY A 366 -15.68 -5.42 11.56
C GLY A 366 -16.28 -6.64 10.85
N GLN A 367 -17.26 -6.43 9.96
CA GLN A 367 -17.73 -7.46 9.02
C GLN A 367 -16.80 -7.65 7.81
N ALA A 368 -15.67 -6.93 7.74
CA ALA A 368 -14.76 -7.08 6.63
C ALA A 368 -14.10 -8.45 6.71
N ASN A 369 -14.16 -9.17 5.59
CA ASN A 369 -13.70 -10.54 5.43
C ASN A 369 -12.38 -10.83 6.17
N GLU A 370 -12.33 -12.03 6.74
CA GLU A 370 -11.27 -12.64 7.56
C GLU A 370 -9.95 -12.82 6.77
N LEU A 371 -9.34 -11.70 6.39
CA LEU A 371 -8.20 -11.66 5.47
C LEU A 371 -6.90 -11.35 6.20
N PRO A 372 -5.76 -11.86 5.69
CA PRO A 372 -4.48 -11.73 6.38
C PRO A 372 -4.00 -10.28 6.52
N LEU A 373 -3.28 -9.99 7.60
CA LEU A 373 -2.63 -8.69 7.78
C LEU A 373 -1.52 -8.49 6.74
N LEU A 374 -0.68 -9.49 6.52
CA LEU A 374 0.22 -9.59 5.36
C LEU A 374 -0.19 -10.79 4.50
N LEU A 375 -0.59 -10.50 3.26
CA LEU A 375 -0.88 -11.52 2.25
C LEU A 375 0.21 -11.49 1.18
N ILE A 376 0.94 -12.60 1.01
CA ILE A 376 1.77 -12.86 -0.16
C ILE A 376 0.98 -13.75 -1.11
N ASP A 377 0.45 -13.12 -2.16
CA ASP A 377 -0.53 -13.74 -3.03
C ASP A 377 0.09 -14.72 -4.03
N THR A 378 -0.77 -15.53 -4.65
CA THR A 378 -0.38 -16.58 -5.61
C THR A 378 0.33 -16.01 -6.84
N THR A 379 0.15 -14.73 -7.15
CA THR A 379 0.74 -14.10 -8.33
C THR A 379 2.15 -13.57 -8.09
N HIS A 380 2.69 -13.68 -6.88
CA HIS A 380 4.00 -13.15 -6.52
C HIS A 380 4.95 -14.26 -6.02
N GLY A 381 6.21 -14.16 -6.43
CA GLY A 381 7.32 -15.03 -6.00
C GLY A 381 7.91 -14.59 -4.67
N SER A 382 9.25 -14.55 -4.59
CA SER A 382 9.96 -14.39 -3.32
C SER A 382 9.72 -13.05 -2.64
N VAL A 383 9.74 -13.08 -1.30
CA VAL A 383 9.58 -11.91 -0.43
C VAL A 383 10.50 -12.07 0.78
N THR A 384 11.12 -10.98 1.20
CA THR A 384 11.88 -10.90 2.44
C THR A 384 11.17 -9.94 3.41
N VAL A 385 10.89 -10.41 4.61
CA VAL A 385 10.30 -9.67 5.72
C VAL A 385 11.31 -9.64 6.86
N ARG A 386 11.69 -8.45 7.32
CA ARG A 386 12.78 -8.31 8.31
C ARG A 386 12.55 -7.19 9.31
N ASN A 387 12.82 -7.45 10.59
CA ASN A 387 12.66 -6.47 11.66
C ASN A 387 11.25 -5.84 11.72
N CYS A 388 10.23 -6.65 11.46
CA CYS A 388 8.84 -6.20 11.42
C CYS A 388 8.06 -6.60 12.69
N ARG A 389 6.93 -5.95 12.92
CA ARG A 389 5.95 -6.33 13.94
C ARG A 389 4.57 -6.50 13.31
N PHE A 390 4.03 -7.70 13.37
CA PHE A 390 2.68 -8.03 12.89
C PHE A 390 1.81 -8.47 14.06
N ARG A 391 0.75 -7.70 14.34
CA ARG A 391 -0.11 -7.93 15.51
C ARG A 391 -1.56 -8.05 15.09
N SER A 392 -2.21 -9.16 15.41
CA SER A 392 -3.63 -9.37 15.17
C SER A 392 -4.37 -9.56 16.49
N PHE A 393 -5.34 -8.70 16.76
CA PHE A 393 -6.17 -8.77 17.97
C PHE A 393 -7.62 -9.17 17.69
N VAL A 394 -7.85 -9.75 16.51
CA VAL A 394 -9.17 -10.15 16.03
C VAL A 394 -9.17 -11.64 15.70
N GLU A 395 -10.34 -12.27 15.84
CA GLU A 395 -10.52 -13.67 15.43
C GLU A 395 -10.44 -13.81 13.91
N ASN A 396 -10.11 -15.01 13.45
CA ASN A 396 -10.09 -15.41 12.05
C ASN A 396 -9.14 -14.66 11.11
N VAL A 397 -8.28 -13.76 11.62
CA VAL A 397 -7.25 -13.09 10.82
C VAL A 397 -5.87 -13.71 11.08
N GLU A 398 -5.30 -14.30 10.03
CA GLU A 398 -3.88 -14.69 10.03
C GLU A 398 -2.97 -13.45 9.95
N PRO A 399 -1.98 -13.30 10.85
CA PRO A 399 -0.99 -12.23 10.73
C PRO A 399 -0.22 -12.27 9.41
N ILE A 400 0.24 -13.46 8.98
CA ILE A 400 1.00 -13.63 7.73
C ILE A 400 0.54 -14.90 7.00
N ASP A 401 0.05 -14.74 5.77
CA ASP A 401 -0.31 -15.83 4.85
C ASP A 401 0.51 -15.72 3.56
N ALA A 402 1.38 -16.70 3.32
CA ALA A 402 2.15 -16.82 2.09
C ALA A 402 1.64 -17.98 1.23
N ARG A 403 0.75 -17.66 0.29
CA ARG A 403 0.04 -18.64 -0.53
C ARG A 403 0.92 -19.28 -1.59
N ALA A 404 0.53 -20.48 -2.02
CA ALA A 404 1.17 -21.19 -3.13
C ALA A 404 1.23 -20.31 -4.39
N PRO A 405 2.43 -20.03 -4.93
CA PRO A 405 2.56 -19.27 -6.16
C PRO A 405 1.98 -20.05 -7.34
N ASP A 406 1.21 -19.38 -8.20
CA ASP A 406 0.71 -19.93 -9.45
C ASP A 406 1.91 -20.15 -10.39
N PRO A 407 2.24 -21.42 -10.74
CA PRO A 407 3.40 -21.73 -11.55
C PRO A 407 3.28 -21.25 -13.00
N SER A 408 2.08 -20.88 -13.45
CA SER A 408 1.87 -20.27 -14.78
C SER A 408 2.22 -18.79 -14.83
N ILE A 409 2.31 -18.12 -13.67
CA ILE A 409 2.58 -16.68 -13.54
C ILE A 409 3.97 -16.45 -12.95
N VAL A 410 4.33 -17.18 -11.89
CA VAL A 410 5.56 -17.01 -11.12
C VAL A 410 6.62 -18.02 -11.56
N THR A 411 7.57 -17.54 -12.37
CA THR A 411 8.72 -18.32 -12.84
C THR A 411 10.01 -18.02 -12.06
N GLY A 412 10.04 -16.92 -11.32
CA GLY A 412 11.16 -16.49 -10.49
C GLY A 412 11.29 -17.27 -9.18
N PRO A 413 12.24 -16.86 -8.31
CA PRO A 413 12.38 -17.37 -6.95
C PRO A 413 11.07 -17.23 -6.16
N LYS A 414 10.84 -18.13 -5.20
CA LYS A 414 9.53 -18.29 -4.51
C LYS A 414 9.64 -18.24 -3.00
N GLU A 415 10.86 -18.35 -2.48
CA GLU A 415 11.18 -18.40 -1.07
C GLU A 415 10.64 -17.19 -0.32
N VAL A 416 10.15 -17.46 0.89
CA VAL A 416 9.77 -16.44 1.85
C VAL A 416 10.77 -16.47 2.98
N ILE A 417 11.41 -15.33 3.22
CA ILE A 417 12.42 -15.15 4.26
C ILE A 417 11.84 -14.24 5.32
N ILE A 418 11.66 -14.74 6.54
CA ILE A 418 11.18 -14.00 7.71
C ILE A 418 12.31 -13.92 8.73
N GLU A 419 12.81 -12.71 8.99
CA GLU A 419 13.95 -12.47 9.87
C GLU A 419 13.63 -11.45 10.97
N ASP A 420 14.07 -11.72 12.20
CA ASP A 420 14.02 -10.77 13.32
C ASP A 420 12.62 -10.14 13.53
N THR A 421 11.56 -10.92 13.32
CA THR A 421 10.18 -10.40 13.25
C THR A 421 9.39 -10.81 14.49
N GLU A 422 8.55 -9.91 15.00
CA GLU A 422 7.58 -10.22 16.07
C GLU A 422 6.20 -10.45 15.45
N ILE A 423 5.59 -11.60 15.77
CA ILE A 423 4.23 -11.96 15.38
C ILE A 423 3.42 -12.19 16.64
N VAL A 424 2.32 -11.45 16.82
CA VAL A 424 1.42 -11.60 17.96
C VAL A 424 0.01 -11.83 17.44
N THR A 425 -0.67 -12.84 17.95
CA THR A 425 -2.09 -13.02 17.71
C THR A 425 -2.85 -13.40 18.97
N THR A 426 -4.02 -12.78 19.17
CA THR A 426 -4.99 -13.20 20.19
C THR A 426 -6.13 -14.04 19.63
N ALA A 427 -6.11 -14.33 18.33
CA ALA A 427 -7.09 -15.21 17.72
C ALA A 427 -7.04 -16.58 18.39
N THR A 428 -8.20 -17.08 18.83
CA THR A 428 -8.35 -18.45 19.32
C THR A 428 -8.67 -19.41 18.19
N ARG A 429 -9.04 -18.90 17.02
CA ARG A 429 -9.19 -19.67 15.79
C ARG A 429 -8.85 -18.80 14.59
N VAL A 430 -8.27 -19.44 13.58
CA VAL A 430 -8.24 -18.92 12.22
C VAL A 430 -8.92 -19.89 11.27
N LEU A 431 -9.42 -19.39 10.14
CA LEU A 431 -10.08 -20.25 9.16
C LEU A 431 -9.16 -21.41 8.74
N ASP A 432 -9.76 -22.58 8.48
CA ASP A 432 -9.11 -23.74 7.85
C ASP A 432 -7.80 -24.25 8.51
N GLU A 433 -7.76 -24.39 9.84
CA GLU A 433 -6.57 -24.86 10.59
C GLU A 433 -5.32 -23.96 10.40
N GLY A 434 -5.53 -22.64 10.35
CA GLY A 434 -4.47 -21.68 10.08
C GLY A 434 -3.47 -21.44 11.23
N ALA A 435 -2.51 -20.56 10.96
CA ALA A 435 -1.38 -20.27 11.82
C ALA A 435 -1.12 -18.76 11.97
N ALA A 436 -0.24 -18.41 12.92
CA ALA A 436 0.30 -17.05 12.99
C ALA A 436 1.17 -16.72 11.76
N LEU A 437 1.84 -17.74 11.22
CA LEU A 437 2.59 -17.70 9.96
C LEU A 437 2.31 -18.96 9.14
N SER A 438 1.67 -18.77 7.98
CA SER A 438 1.39 -19.84 7.00
C SER A 438 2.28 -19.66 5.76
N ILE A 439 2.96 -20.72 5.31
CA ILE A 439 3.76 -20.71 4.06
C ILE A 439 3.49 -21.98 3.25
N THR A 440 3.02 -21.82 2.00
CA THR A 440 2.62 -22.95 1.16
C THR A 440 3.34 -22.95 -0.19
N ASN A 441 3.88 -24.10 -0.61
CA ASN A 441 4.55 -24.36 -1.90
C ASN A 441 5.67 -23.37 -2.26
N ARG A 442 6.46 -22.96 -1.24
CA ARG A 442 7.56 -22.00 -1.37
C ARG A 442 8.85 -22.65 -0.85
N PRO A 443 9.50 -23.51 -1.67
CA PRO A 443 10.71 -24.20 -1.24
C PRO A 443 11.85 -23.22 -0.94
N GLY A 444 12.74 -23.61 -0.03
CA GLY A 444 13.86 -22.78 0.44
C GLY A 444 13.46 -21.62 1.36
N SER A 445 12.20 -21.56 1.79
CA SER A 445 11.74 -20.53 2.75
C SER A 445 12.42 -20.69 4.11
N ARG A 446 12.62 -19.57 4.80
CA ARG A 446 13.35 -19.52 6.07
C ARG A 446 12.67 -18.60 7.08
N VAL A 447 12.69 -19.01 8.35
CA VAL A 447 12.29 -18.21 9.50
C VAL A 447 13.45 -18.16 10.48
N SER A 448 13.93 -16.98 10.88
CA SER A 448 14.98 -16.88 11.89
C SER A 448 14.90 -15.65 12.78
N GLY A 449 15.29 -15.75 14.06
CA GLY A 449 15.24 -14.61 14.98
C GLY A 449 13.81 -14.17 15.31
N THR A 450 12.79 -15.00 15.00
CA THR A 450 11.39 -14.60 15.04
C THR A 450 10.76 -14.98 16.36
N THR A 451 9.98 -14.06 16.94
CA THR A 451 9.17 -14.31 18.13
C THR A 451 7.70 -14.39 17.74
N ILE A 452 7.04 -15.50 18.08
CA ILE A 452 5.61 -15.70 17.86
C ILE A 452 4.92 -15.87 19.22
N ARG A 453 3.92 -15.03 19.48
CA ARG A 453 3.09 -15.08 20.70
C ARG A 453 1.65 -15.38 20.35
N LEU A 454 1.15 -16.47 20.90
CA LEU A 454 -0.18 -17.01 20.65
C LEU A 454 -1.03 -16.90 21.91
N HIS A 455 -2.35 -16.76 21.72
CA HIS A 455 -3.33 -17.00 22.77
C HIS A 455 -3.87 -18.44 22.68
N ASP A 456 -4.36 -18.99 23.79
CA ASP A 456 -4.80 -20.38 23.85
C ASP A 456 -5.95 -20.64 22.86
N GLY A 457 -5.74 -21.52 21.88
CA GLY A 457 -6.70 -21.76 20.81
C GLY A 457 -6.33 -22.88 19.84
N TRP A 458 -6.79 -22.70 18.59
CA TRP A 458 -6.58 -23.53 17.41
C TRP A 458 -5.80 -22.73 16.37
N VAL A 459 -4.73 -22.07 16.80
CA VAL A 459 -3.84 -21.30 15.93
C VAL A 459 -2.43 -21.83 16.12
N ASP A 460 -1.87 -22.40 15.06
CA ASP A 460 -0.49 -22.90 15.11
C ASP A 460 0.50 -21.73 15.03
N GLY A 461 1.73 -21.91 15.52
CA GLY A 461 2.78 -20.87 15.43
C GLY A 461 3.25 -20.69 13.99
N ILE A 462 3.85 -21.74 13.43
CA ILE A 462 4.29 -21.80 12.03
C ILE A 462 3.65 -23.02 11.37
N SER A 463 2.99 -22.81 10.23
CA SER A 463 2.47 -23.87 9.37
C SER A 463 3.15 -23.78 8.01
N VAL A 464 3.82 -24.86 7.61
CA VAL A 464 4.43 -24.98 6.28
C VAL A 464 3.89 -26.20 5.55
N GLU A 465 3.58 -26.01 4.27
CA GLU A 465 3.12 -27.09 3.39
C GLU A 465 3.85 -27.03 2.04
N GLY A 466 4.38 -28.16 1.55
CA GLY A 466 5.03 -28.20 0.23
C GLY A 466 6.30 -27.35 0.13
N CYS A 467 6.95 -27.06 1.25
CA CYS A 467 8.10 -26.17 1.34
C CYS A 467 9.38 -26.98 1.57
N ASP A 468 9.83 -27.69 0.54
CA ASP A 468 11.10 -28.42 0.59
C ASP A 468 12.25 -27.48 0.99
N GLN A 469 13.19 -27.98 1.79
CA GLN A 469 14.32 -27.22 2.32
C GLN A 469 13.91 -26.03 3.21
N PHE A 470 12.74 -26.10 3.84
CA PHE A 470 12.33 -25.12 4.84
C PHE A 470 13.27 -25.10 6.05
N ALA A 471 13.62 -23.91 6.53
CA ALA A 471 14.45 -23.77 7.72
C ALA A 471 13.80 -22.85 8.78
N ALA A 472 13.80 -23.27 10.05
CA ALA A 472 13.44 -22.41 11.17
C ALA A 472 14.52 -22.45 12.25
N HIS A 473 15.13 -21.29 12.53
CA HIS A 473 16.27 -21.15 13.43
C HIS A 473 16.05 -20.06 14.48
N ASP A 474 16.65 -20.20 15.65
CA ASP A 474 16.78 -19.08 16.62
C ASP A 474 15.46 -18.34 16.90
N SER A 475 14.36 -19.08 17.03
CA SER A 475 13.01 -18.52 17.08
C SER A 475 12.26 -19.02 18.32
N GLU A 476 11.41 -18.17 18.86
CA GLU A 476 10.61 -18.44 20.05
C GLU A 476 9.12 -18.46 19.68
N ILE A 477 8.41 -19.52 20.07
CA ILE A 477 6.98 -19.68 19.86
C ILE A 477 6.35 -19.97 21.22
N THR A 478 5.58 -19.01 21.73
CA THR A 478 4.94 -19.11 23.04
C THR A 478 3.43 -19.02 22.97
N SER A 479 2.77 -19.77 23.84
CA SER A 479 1.31 -19.72 24.07
C SER A 479 1.01 -19.40 25.52
N THR A 480 -0.14 -18.80 25.81
CA THR A 480 -0.60 -18.63 27.19
C THR A 480 -0.75 -19.98 27.94
N ALA A 481 -0.84 -19.93 29.27
CA ALA A 481 -0.50 -21.07 30.14
C ALA A 481 -1.45 -22.28 30.14
N ARG A 482 -2.51 -22.31 29.31
CA ARG A 482 -3.32 -23.54 29.14
C ARG A 482 -3.07 -24.27 27.81
N GLY A 483 -2.36 -23.68 26.86
CA GLY A 483 -1.91 -24.35 25.64
C GLY A 483 -0.48 -24.90 25.79
N ARG A 484 -0.26 -26.20 25.61
CA ARG A 484 1.10 -26.71 25.35
C ARG A 484 1.37 -26.59 23.86
N SER A 485 2.31 -25.74 23.48
CA SER A 485 2.86 -25.77 22.13
C SER A 485 3.81 -26.96 21.98
N SER A 486 3.60 -27.77 20.95
CA SER A 486 4.45 -28.93 20.61
C SER A 486 4.76 -28.96 19.12
N VAL A 487 5.90 -29.55 18.74
CA VAL A 487 6.17 -29.90 17.34
C VAL A 487 5.38 -31.17 17.00
N ALA A 488 4.55 -31.15 15.96
CA ALA A 488 3.74 -32.30 15.56
C ALA A 488 4.09 -32.75 14.14
N GLY A 489 4.56 -33.99 13.99
CA GLY A 489 4.47 -34.79 12.76
C GLY A 489 3.15 -35.59 12.80
N SER A 490 2.37 -35.59 11.73
CA SER A 490 0.99 -36.09 11.75
C SER A 490 0.90 -37.59 12.06
N VAL A 491 0.01 -38.00 12.98
CA VAL A 491 -1.08 -39.00 12.80
C VAL A 491 -2.13 -38.84 13.93
N GLY A 492 -3.38 -38.61 13.55
CA GLY A 492 -4.62 -39.10 14.17
C GLY A 492 -4.82 -39.04 15.70
N GLY A 493 -5.66 -38.11 16.16
CA GLY A 493 -6.29 -38.20 17.47
C GLY A 493 -7.00 -36.91 17.86
N ASN A 494 -8.34 -36.94 17.91
CA ASN A 494 -9.17 -35.86 18.44
C ASN A 494 -8.77 -35.54 19.90
N ALA A 495 -8.04 -34.44 20.11
CA ALA A 495 -7.85 -33.83 21.41
C ALA A 495 -8.10 -32.32 21.28
N PHE A 496 -9.05 -31.83 22.06
CA PHE A 496 -9.51 -30.45 22.12
C PHE A 496 -8.36 -29.47 22.39
N GLY A 497 -8.14 -28.50 21.50
CA GLY A 497 -7.39 -27.24 21.68
C GLY A 497 -5.90 -27.37 22.04
N TRP A 498 -5.02 -27.37 21.04
CA TRP A 498 -3.57 -27.32 21.24
C TRP A 498 -2.92 -26.53 20.08
N ASN A 499 -2.58 -25.26 20.30
CA ASN A 499 -1.70 -24.52 19.40
C ASN A 499 -0.44 -25.36 19.14
N LYS A 500 -0.17 -25.81 17.92
CA LYS A 500 1.09 -26.50 17.61
C LYS A 500 2.16 -25.43 17.42
N GLY A 501 3.39 -25.70 17.85
CA GLY A 501 4.48 -24.75 17.68
C GLY A 501 4.82 -24.61 16.20
N VAL A 502 5.29 -25.70 15.60
CA VAL A 502 5.59 -25.80 14.16
C VAL A 502 4.89 -27.03 13.57
N VAL A 503 4.25 -26.85 12.43
CA VAL A 503 3.61 -27.90 11.64
C VAL A 503 4.22 -27.94 10.25
N ILE A 504 4.72 -29.12 9.86
CA ILE A 504 5.32 -29.35 8.56
C ILE A 504 4.51 -30.42 7.84
N ARG A 505 4.00 -30.08 6.65
CA ARG A 505 3.24 -30.99 5.79
C ARG A 505 3.90 -31.08 4.41
N ASN A 506 3.95 -32.26 3.82
CA ASN A 506 4.40 -32.46 2.43
C ASN A 506 5.73 -31.76 2.07
N SER A 507 6.66 -31.66 3.01
CA SER A 507 7.93 -30.92 2.84
C SER A 507 9.11 -31.81 3.19
N LEU A 508 10.14 -31.77 2.36
CA LEU A 508 11.35 -32.58 2.50
C LEU A 508 12.53 -31.73 3.00
N ASP A 509 13.53 -32.38 3.58
CA ASP A 509 14.81 -31.76 3.97
C ASP A 509 14.70 -30.49 4.83
N CYS A 510 13.73 -30.45 5.74
CA CYS A 510 13.52 -29.32 6.63
C CYS A 510 14.54 -29.29 7.79
N ASP A 511 15.01 -28.10 8.15
CA ASP A 511 16.00 -27.88 9.22
C ASP A 511 15.40 -27.01 10.36
N LEU A 512 15.18 -27.63 11.53
CA LEU A 512 14.65 -26.96 12.72
C LEU A 512 15.69 -26.96 13.83
N ARG A 513 16.19 -25.79 14.25
CA ARG A 513 17.25 -25.68 15.26
C ARG A 513 17.05 -24.50 16.18
N ARG A 514 17.42 -24.66 17.45
CA ARG A 514 17.37 -23.59 18.47
C ARG A 514 15.99 -22.92 18.53
N LEU A 515 14.95 -23.76 18.55
CA LEU A 515 13.57 -23.33 18.71
C LEU A 515 13.17 -23.44 20.19
N VAL A 516 12.60 -22.38 20.73
CA VAL A 516 11.98 -22.39 22.06
C VAL A 516 10.47 -22.47 21.86
N ILE A 517 9.86 -23.56 22.33
CA ILE A 517 8.41 -23.78 22.21
C ILE A 517 7.84 -24.05 23.60
N GLY A 518 6.88 -23.25 24.05
CA GLY A 518 6.28 -23.44 25.36
C GLY A 518 5.39 -22.31 25.87
N VAL A 519 5.30 -22.21 27.20
CA VAL A 519 4.56 -21.16 27.91
C VAL A 519 5.55 -20.10 28.39
N PRO A 520 5.21 -18.79 28.38
CA PRO A 520 6.08 -17.75 28.92
C PRO A 520 6.59 -18.08 30.33
N GLY A 521 7.91 -18.11 30.49
CA GLY A 521 8.57 -18.40 31.79
C GLY A 521 8.73 -19.90 32.12
N ALA A 522 8.36 -20.81 31.23
CA ALA A 522 8.62 -22.25 31.35
C ALA A 522 9.24 -22.80 30.06
N PRO A 523 10.50 -22.46 29.74
CA PRO A 523 11.13 -22.94 28.51
C PRO A 523 11.33 -24.45 28.56
N THR A 524 10.80 -25.14 27.55
CA THR A 524 11.30 -26.46 27.12
C THR A 524 12.27 -26.22 25.97
N GLU A 525 13.57 -26.22 26.26
CA GLU A 525 14.59 -26.29 25.20
C GLU A 525 14.48 -27.66 24.52
N PHE A 526 14.31 -27.67 23.20
CA PHE A 526 14.33 -28.91 22.41
C PHE A 526 15.75 -29.19 21.89
N GLU A 527 16.32 -30.32 22.29
CA GLU A 527 17.45 -30.92 21.60
C GLU A 527 16.97 -31.62 20.31
N GLU A 528 17.81 -31.58 19.26
CA GLU A 528 17.60 -32.06 17.88
C GLU A 528 17.05 -33.50 17.75
N SER A 529 17.07 -34.29 18.84
CA SER A 529 16.71 -35.71 18.88
C SER A 529 15.20 -36.03 18.95
N GLN A 530 14.31 -35.03 19.07
CA GLN A 530 12.87 -35.26 19.29
C GLN A 530 11.95 -34.96 18.09
N VAL A 531 12.49 -34.52 16.94
CA VAL A 531 11.69 -34.40 15.70
C VAL A 531 11.48 -35.79 15.10
N ARG A 532 10.32 -36.41 15.37
CA ARG A 532 9.92 -37.63 14.66
C ARG A 532 9.53 -37.29 13.23
N THR A 533 10.47 -37.49 12.32
CA THR A 533 10.27 -37.50 10.87
C THR A 533 9.53 -38.79 10.49
N GLU A 534 8.20 -38.80 10.55
CA GLU A 534 7.41 -39.90 9.94
C GLU A 534 6.94 -39.45 8.54
N GLN A 535 7.34 -40.27 7.55
CA GLN A 535 7.25 -40.09 6.08
C GLN A 535 8.24 -39.13 5.39
N ILE A 536 9.51 -39.52 5.35
CA ILE A 536 10.44 -39.13 4.28
C ILE A 536 11.09 -40.38 3.69
N SER A 537 10.98 -40.59 2.37
CA SER A 537 11.90 -41.48 1.65
C SER A 537 13.27 -40.81 1.60
N LEU A 538 14.12 -41.14 2.57
CA LEU A 538 15.46 -40.56 2.71
C LEU A 538 16.43 -41.19 1.70
N SER A 539 16.89 -40.43 0.72
CA SER A 539 18.20 -40.65 0.10
C SER A 539 19.26 -39.84 0.89
N ARG A 540 19.88 -40.47 1.89
CA ARG A 540 20.99 -39.90 2.67
C ARG A 540 22.22 -39.64 1.79
N ARG A 541 22.92 -38.51 2.04
CA ARG A 541 24.39 -38.47 2.03
C ARG A 541 24.85 -37.89 3.36
N VAL A 542 25.58 -38.71 4.11
CA VAL A 542 26.27 -38.37 5.36
C VAL A 542 27.75 -38.29 4.99
N ASP A 543 28.42 -37.19 5.30
CA ASP A 543 29.87 -37.17 5.50
C ASP A 543 30.12 -36.53 6.89
N LEU A 544 30.97 -37.21 7.66
CA LEU A 544 31.24 -37.04 9.10
C LEU A 544 31.97 -35.76 9.48
#